data_AF-A0A3D1G4L2-F1
#
_entry.id   AF-A0A3D1G4L2-F1
#
_cell.length_a   1.000
_cell.length_b   1.000
_cell.length_c   1.000
_cell.angle_alpha   90.00
_cell.angle_beta   90.00
_cell.angle_gamma   90.00
#
_symmetry.space_group_name_H-M   'P 1'
#
loop_
_entity.id
_entity.type
_entity.pdbx_description
1 polymer ?
#
loop_
_entity_poly.entity_id
_entity_poly.type
_entity_poly.pdbx_seq_one_letter_code
_entity_poly.pdbx_strand_id
1 'polypeptide(L)'
;MVNPPPKNTRKSNQRSPSLKGVSMARLAALNLIEDVMGKGLPLQESIARSREYDALDARDRRFCRRIISLTLRHHGEASAILAPHLNRPPKGKNRKAGFVLMMAVTEMIMGGGEPHAVVDQSVRLVKAVELAHLGGLTNAVLRKIAAEAETLKARPADAWANLPTWLARAIRADWPDQADAVAASLMMTPPLDLSLKNTGGD
;
A
#
# COMPACT_ATOMS: atom_id res chain seq x y z
N MET A 1 -58.21 28.00 -18.85
CA MET A 1 -57.12 27.01 -19.03
C MET A 1 -56.16 27.14 -17.86
N VAL A 2 -56.24 26.22 -16.89
CA VAL A 2 -55.40 26.21 -15.68
C VAL A 2 -54.18 25.34 -15.98
N ASN A 3 -52.98 25.92 -15.93
CA ASN A 3 -51.72 25.17 -16.10
C ASN A 3 -51.49 24.24 -14.89
N PRO A 4 -51.11 22.97 -15.09
CA PRO A 4 -50.79 22.08 -13.99
C PRO A 4 -49.41 22.43 -13.37
N PRO A 5 -49.18 22.13 -12.07
CA PRO A 5 -47.94 22.46 -11.39
C PRO A 5 -46.76 21.60 -11.90
N PRO A 6 -45.51 22.10 -11.81
CA PRO A 6 -44.35 21.40 -12.33
C PRO A 6 -44.07 20.11 -11.55
N LYS A 7 -43.78 19.02 -12.28
CA LYS A 7 -43.44 17.72 -11.73
C LYS A 7 -42.09 17.79 -11.00
N ASN A 8 -42.12 17.41 -9.73
CA ASN A 8 -40.98 17.33 -8.83
C ASN A 8 -39.98 16.26 -9.32
N THR A 9 -38.93 16.69 -10.02
CA THR A 9 -37.82 15.82 -10.43
C THR A 9 -36.97 15.49 -9.19
N ARG A 10 -37.17 14.30 -8.64
CA ARG A 10 -36.29 13.70 -7.62
C ARG A 10 -34.86 13.65 -8.19
N LYS A 11 -34.00 14.56 -7.71
CA LYS A 11 -32.55 14.45 -7.91
C LYS A 11 -32.10 13.12 -7.30
N SER A 12 -31.61 12.22 -8.15
CA SER A 12 -30.94 11.00 -7.71
C SER A 12 -29.69 11.40 -6.93
N ASN A 13 -29.78 11.31 -5.62
CA ASN A 13 -28.67 11.54 -4.71
C ASN A 13 -27.67 10.39 -4.91
N GLN A 14 -26.73 10.55 -5.85
CA GLN A 14 -25.57 9.68 -5.98
C GLN A 14 -24.80 9.80 -4.67
N ARG A 15 -25.00 8.82 -3.78
CA ARG A 15 -24.31 8.73 -2.49
C ARG A 15 -22.83 8.53 -2.79
N SER A 16 -22.04 9.60 -2.67
CA SER A 16 -20.59 9.48 -2.48
C SER A 16 -20.35 8.46 -1.36
N PRO A 17 -19.42 7.51 -1.52
CA PRO A 17 -19.09 6.58 -0.45
C PRO A 17 -18.75 7.36 0.82
N SER A 18 -19.46 7.09 1.91
CA SER A 18 -19.20 7.74 3.20
C SER A 18 -17.77 7.41 3.65
N LEU A 19 -16.88 8.41 3.66
CA LEU A 19 -15.52 8.31 4.20
C LEU A 19 -15.47 8.10 5.73
N LYS A 20 -16.63 8.03 6.41
CA LYS A 20 -16.69 7.83 7.87
C LYS A 20 -15.99 6.53 8.27
N GLY A 21 -14.99 6.67 9.14
CA GLY A 21 -14.24 5.55 9.72
C GLY A 21 -13.17 4.95 8.82
N VAL A 22 -12.83 5.62 7.70
CA VAL A 22 -11.68 5.28 6.86
C VAL A 22 -10.48 6.08 7.31
N SER A 23 -9.33 5.42 7.50
CA SER A 23 -8.07 6.10 7.75
C SER A 23 -7.64 6.93 6.53
N MET A 24 -7.59 8.25 6.68
CA MET A 24 -7.13 9.17 5.63
C MET A 24 -5.67 8.91 5.26
N ALA A 25 -4.83 8.54 6.24
CA ALA A 25 -3.44 8.13 6.00
C ALA A 25 -3.34 6.91 5.07
N ARG A 26 -4.21 5.90 5.24
CA ARG A 26 -4.25 4.73 4.34
C ARG A 26 -4.77 5.08 2.96
N LEU A 27 -5.76 5.98 2.86
CA LEU A 27 -6.26 6.45 1.58
C LEU A 27 -5.17 7.19 0.79
N ALA A 28 -4.44 8.10 1.44
CA ALA A 28 -3.30 8.78 0.84
C ALA A 28 -2.20 7.79 0.42
N ALA A 29 -1.86 6.84 1.30
CA ALA A 29 -0.87 5.80 0.99
C ALA A 29 -1.26 4.96 -0.24
N LEU A 30 -2.53 4.57 -0.34
CA LEU A 30 -3.05 3.80 -1.46
C LEU A 30 -2.91 4.55 -2.79
N ASN A 31 -3.25 5.84 -2.82
CA ASN A 31 -3.13 6.65 -4.02
C ASN A 31 -1.65 6.84 -4.43
N LEU A 32 -0.76 7.10 -3.46
CA LEU A 32 0.67 7.24 -3.72
C LEU A 32 1.31 5.92 -4.19
N ILE A 33 0.89 4.78 -3.64
CA ILE A 33 1.33 3.46 -4.11
C ILE A 33 0.83 3.19 -5.53
N GLU A 34 -0.40 3.60 -5.88
CA GLU A 34 -0.92 3.49 -7.25
C GLU A 34 -0.13 4.37 -8.23
N ASP A 35 0.28 5.57 -7.82
CA ASP A 35 1.12 6.44 -8.65
C ASP A 35 2.49 5.79 -8.93
N VAL A 36 3.13 5.22 -7.90
CA VAL A 36 4.44 4.58 -8.03
C VAL A 36 4.34 3.27 -8.83
N MET A 37 3.52 2.32 -8.39
CA MET A 37 3.47 0.97 -8.97
C MET A 37 2.56 0.85 -10.20
N GLY A 38 1.57 1.74 -10.32
CA GLY A 38 0.63 1.75 -11.43
C GLY A 38 1.06 2.65 -12.58
N LYS A 39 1.60 3.83 -12.27
CA LYS A 39 1.96 4.86 -13.28
C LYS A 39 3.47 5.03 -13.46
N GLY A 40 4.31 4.43 -12.60
CA GLY A 40 5.77 4.56 -12.68
C GLY A 40 6.29 5.91 -12.22
N LEU A 41 5.51 6.66 -11.42
CA LEU A 41 5.93 7.98 -10.95
C LEU A 41 6.91 7.85 -9.76
N PRO A 42 7.94 8.71 -9.66
CA PRO A 42 8.75 8.79 -8.46
C PRO A 42 7.91 9.09 -7.22
N LEU A 43 8.20 8.43 -6.10
CA LEU A 43 7.44 8.62 -4.85
C LEU A 43 7.49 10.07 -4.37
N GLN A 44 8.66 10.72 -4.42
CA GLN A 44 8.81 12.10 -3.96
C GLN A 44 8.01 13.09 -4.81
N GLU A 45 7.98 12.90 -6.13
CA GLU A 45 7.14 13.70 -7.03
C GLU A 45 5.65 13.48 -6.73
N SER A 46 5.26 12.24 -6.48
CA SER A 46 3.86 11.90 -6.14
C SER A 46 3.44 12.53 -4.81
N ILE A 47 4.30 12.49 -3.78
CA ILE A 47 4.08 13.15 -2.49
C ILE A 47 3.93 14.66 -2.67
N ALA A 48 4.83 15.30 -3.41
CA ALA A 48 4.82 16.76 -3.62
C ALA A 48 3.56 17.27 -4.34
N ARG A 49 2.81 16.39 -5.02
CA ARG A 49 1.57 16.73 -5.74
C ARG A 49 0.31 16.31 -4.99
N SER A 50 0.42 15.55 -3.91
CA SER A 50 -0.74 14.98 -3.21
C SER A 50 -1.32 15.95 -2.18
N ARG A 51 -2.46 16.55 -2.52
CA ARG A 51 -3.24 17.38 -1.58
C ARG A 51 -3.75 16.58 -0.39
N GLU A 52 -4.08 15.30 -0.60
CA GLU A 52 -4.52 14.40 0.47
C GLU A 52 -3.42 14.17 1.49
N TYR A 53 -2.17 13.98 1.02
CA TYR A 53 -1.00 13.85 1.88
C TYR A 53 -0.72 15.15 2.66
N ASP A 54 -0.80 16.30 1.99
CA ASP A 54 -0.61 17.61 2.61
C ASP A 54 -1.69 17.93 3.65
N ALA A 55 -2.90 17.43 3.48
CA ALA A 55 -3.98 17.62 4.46
C ALA A 55 -3.82 16.77 5.73
N LEU A 56 -2.93 15.75 5.73
CA LEU A 56 -2.70 14.91 6.90
C LEU A 56 -1.95 15.68 8.00
N ASP A 57 -2.29 15.39 9.25
CA ASP A 57 -1.49 15.85 10.39
C ASP A 57 -0.12 15.13 10.47
N ALA A 58 0.76 15.57 11.37
CA ALA A 58 2.10 15.00 11.49
C ALA A 58 2.11 13.50 11.85
N ARG A 59 1.13 13.02 12.63
CA ARG A 59 1.03 11.61 13.02
C ARG A 59 0.60 10.77 11.83
N ASP A 60 -0.42 11.22 11.12
CA ASP A 60 -0.96 10.53 9.94
C ASP A 60 0.03 10.57 8.77
N ARG A 61 0.81 11.64 8.59
CA ARG A 61 1.90 11.68 7.61
C ARG A 61 2.98 10.64 7.90
N ARG A 62 3.38 10.49 9.18
CA ARG A 62 4.34 9.45 9.59
C ARG A 62 3.77 8.07 9.34
N PHE A 63 2.51 7.84 9.69
CA PHE A 63 1.85 6.56 9.47
C PHE A 63 1.70 6.23 7.98
N CYS A 64 1.30 7.20 7.16
CA CYS A 64 1.21 7.09 5.70
C CYS A 64 2.57 6.71 5.08
N ARG A 65 3.66 7.44 5.42
CA ARG A 65 5.02 7.13 4.95
C ARG A 65 5.48 5.73 5.38
N ARG A 66 5.14 5.31 6.59
CA ARG A 66 5.45 3.98 7.09
C ARG A 66 4.78 2.90 6.24
N ILE A 67 3.48 3.05 5.95
CA ILE A 67 2.76 2.10 5.09
C ILE A 67 3.39 2.05 3.69
N ILE A 68 3.61 3.20 3.06
CA ILE A 68 4.22 3.25 1.72
C ILE A 68 5.57 2.54 1.71
N SER A 69 6.44 2.87 2.67
CA SER A 69 7.79 2.28 2.76
C SER A 69 7.73 0.77 2.98
N LEU A 70 6.87 0.30 3.88
CA LEU A 70 6.66 -1.13 4.14
C LEU A 70 6.14 -1.85 2.89
N THR A 71 5.11 -1.29 2.24
CA THR A 71 4.48 -1.93 1.08
C THR A 71 5.42 -2.01 -0.12
N LEU A 72 6.19 -0.95 -0.41
CA LEU A 72 7.14 -0.96 -1.52
C LEU A 72 8.33 -1.88 -1.23
N ARG A 73 8.86 -1.86 0.00
CA ARG A 73 10.00 -2.68 0.39
C ARG A 73 9.69 -4.18 0.42
N HIS A 74 8.52 -4.56 0.92
CA HIS A 74 8.08 -5.95 1.05
C HIS A 74 7.12 -6.38 -0.05
N HIS A 75 7.15 -5.71 -1.21
CA HIS A 75 6.21 -5.98 -2.32
C HIS A 75 6.26 -7.45 -2.77
N GLY A 76 7.46 -8.02 -2.88
CA GLY A 76 7.66 -9.38 -3.35
C GLY A 76 7.16 -10.43 -2.37
N GLU A 77 7.51 -10.29 -1.09
CA GLU A 77 7.02 -11.16 -0.02
C GLU A 77 5.50 -11.08 0.11
N ALA A 78 4.93 -9.86 0.08
CA ALA A 78 3.48 -9.68 0.13
C ALA A 78 2.77 -10.29 -1.08
N SER A 79 3.36 -10.17 -2.26
CA SER A 79 2.85 -10.81 -3.48
C SER A 79 2.87 -12.34 -3.36
N ALA A 80 3.94 -12.91 -2.81
CA ALA A 80 4.07 -14.34 -2.58
C ALA A 80 3.06 -14.87 -1.55
N ILE A 81 2.79 -14.10 -0.49
CA ILE A 81 1.75 -14.42 0.50
C ILE A 81 0.35 -14.35 -0.12
N LEU A 82 0.08 -13.38 -0.99
CA LEU A 82 -1.23 -13.21 -1.62
C LEU A 82 -1.54 -14.24 -2.70
N ALA A 83 -0.53 -14.72 -3.43
CA ALA A 83 -0.71 -15.56 -4.61
C ALA A 83 -1.57 -16.83 -4.37
N PRO A 84 -1.38 -17.61 -3.29
CA PRO A 84 -2.21 -18.79 -3.01
C PRO A 84 -3.68 -18.47 -2.71
N HIS A 85 -3.99 -17.23 -2.31
CA HIS A 85 -5.34 -16.82 -1.94
C HIS A 85 -6.10 -16.10 -3.08
N LEU A 86 -5.42 -15.83 -4.20
CA LEU A 86 -5.96 -15.08 -5.33
C LEU A 86 -5.84 -15.90 -6.62
N ASN A 87 -6.90 -16.65 -6.96
CA ASN A 87 -6.99 -17.35 -8.26
C ASN A 87 -6.81 -16.39 -9.44
N ARG A 88 -7.31 -15.16 -9.32
CA ARG A 88 -7.17 -14.09 -10.30
C ARG A 88 -6.94 -12.76 -9.59
N PRO A 89 -5.73 -12.19 -9.62
CA PRO A 89 -5.47 -10.92 -8.96
C PRO A 89 -6.33 -9.79 -9.58
N PRO A 90 -6.80 -8.82 -8.77
CA PRO A 90 -7.55 -7.68 -9.30
C PRO A 90 -6.76 -6.90 -10.36
N LYS A 91 -7.37 -6.64 -11.51
CA LYS A 91 -6.73 -6.00 -12.67
C LYS A 91 -7.60 -4.92 -13.31
N GLY A 92 -7.03 -4.11 -14.20
CA GLY A 92 -7.72 -3.00 -14.87
C GLY A 92 -8.33 -2.04 -13.85
N LYS A 93 -9.63 -1.75 -13.98
CA LYS A 93 -10.40 -0.89 -13.05
C LYS A 93 -10.36 -1.38 -11.58
N ASN A 94 -10.11 -2.67 -11.36
CA ASN A 94 -10.06 -3.27 -10.03
C ASN A 94 -8.65 -3.30 -9.42
N ARG A 95 -7.61 -2.84 -10.15
CA ARG A 95 -6.19 -2.97 -9.72
C ARG A 95 -5.93 -2.38 -8.33
N LYS A 96 -6.61 -1.28 -7.98
CA LYS A 96 -6.49 -0.62 -6.67
C LYS A 96 -6.83 -1.54 -5.50
N ALA A 97 -7.74 -2.51 -5.65
CA ALA A 97 -7.98 -3.51 -4.60
C ALA A 97 -6.77 -4.44 -4.36
N GLY A 98 -5.97 -4.73 -5.40
CA GLY A 98 -4.71 -5.46 -5.26
C GLY A 98 -3.71 -4.70 -4.39
N PHE A 99 -3.62 -3.38 -4.55
CA PHE A 99 -2.78 -2.54 -3.69
C PHE A 99 -3.29 -2.49 -2.25
N VAL A 100 -4.61 -2.46 -2.02
CA VAL A 100 -5.15 -2.56 -0.64
C VAL A 100 -4.80 -3.90 0.00
N LEU A 101 -4.91 -5.00 -0.74
CA LEU A 101 -4.50 -6.32 -0.24
C LEU A 101 -3.01 -6.35 0.11
N MET A 102 -2.16 -5.77 -0.73
CA MET A 102 -0.71 -5.66 -0.49
C MET A 102 -0.39 -4.83 0.75
N MET A 103 -1.03 -3.67 0.90
CA MET A 103 -0.91 -2.83 2.10
C MET A 103 -1.33 -3.59 3.34
N ALA A 104 -2.47 -4.27 3.31
CA ALA A 104 -2.98 -5.03 4.45
C ALA A 104 -2.03 -6.16 4.87
N VAL A 105 -1.51 -6.93 3.91
CA VAL A 105 -0.55 -8.00 4.20
C VAL A 105 0.74 -7.44 4.80
N THR A 106 1.30 -6.37 4.20
CA THR A 106 2.52 -5.77 4.73
C THR A 106 2.32 -5.13 6.11
N GLU A 107 1.19 -4.47 6.35
CA GLU A 107 0.84 -3.94 7.68
C GLU A 107 0.71 -5.06 8.72
N MET A 108 0.04 -6.16 8.38
CA MET A 108 -0.27 -7.26 9.32
C MET A 108 0.94 -8.12 9.63
N ILE A 109 1.73 -8.46 8.61
CA ILE A 109 2.82 -9.44 8.74
C ILE A 109 4.15 -8.76 9.07
N MET A 110 4.50 -7.66 8.38
CA MET A 110 5.78 -6.97 8.59
C MET A 110 5.65 -5.73 9.48
N GLY A 111 4.48 -5.07 9.46
CA GLY A 111 4.25 -3.78 10.11
C GLY A 111 3.74 -3.84 11.55
N GLY A 112 3.50 -5.03 12.11
CA GLY A 112 2.99 -5.24 13.46
C GLY A 112 1.54 -4.78 13.68
N GLY A 113 0.76 -4.62 12.60
CA GLY A 113 -0.65 -4.26 12.69
C GLY A 113 -1.49 -5.39 13.28
N GLU A 114 -2.44 -5.05 14.15
CA GLU A 114 -3.38 -6.01 14.72
C GLU A 114 -4.26 -6.59 13.59
N PRO A 115 -4.33 -7.92 13.40
CA PRO A 115 -4.97 -8.53 12.24
C PRO A 115 -6.43 -8.10 12.03
N HIS A 116 -7.26 -8.06 13.07
CA HIS A 116 -8.67 -7.70 12.93
C HIS A 116 -8.86 -6.23 12.52
N ALA A 117 -8.09 -5.31 13.10
CA ALA A 117 -8.11 -3.91 12.77
C ALA A 117 -7.63 -3.65 11.33
N VAL A 118 -6.56 -4.34 10.89
CA VAL A 118 -6.07 -4.22 9.51
C VAL A 118 -7.12 -4.73 8.51
N VAL A 119 -7.77 -5.86 8.80
CA VAL A 119 -8.85 -6.41 7.95
C VAL A 119 -10.02 -5.43 7.84
N ASP A 120 -10.56 -4.94 8.98
CA ASP A 120 -11.68 -3.99 8.99
C ASP A 120 -11.35 -2.72 8.20
N GLN A 121 -10.17 -2.12 8.45
CA GLN A 121 -9.75 -0.90 7.77
C GLN A 121 -9.56 -1.11 6.26
N SER A 122 -9.05 -2.27 5.84
CA SER A 122 -8.87 -2.60 4.43
C SER A 122 -10.20 -2.77 3.70
N VAL A 123 -11.18 -3.43 4.33
CA VAL A 123 -12.54 -3.57 3.78
C VAL A 123 -13.22 -2.21 3.64
N ARG A 124 -13.06 -1.33 4.63
CA ARG A 124 -13.58 0.05 4.56
C ARG A 124 -12.89 0.86 3.46
N LEU A 125 -11.57 0.73 3.32
CA LEU A 125 -10.80 1.41 2.29
C LEU A 125 -11.24 1.02 0.88
N VAL A 126 -11.39 -0.28 0.60
CA VAL A 126 -11.90 -0.79 -0.69
C VAL A 126 -13.29 -0.24 -1.01
N LYS A 127 -14.17 -0.15 -0.02
CA LYS A 127 -15.51 0.43 -0.20
C LYS A 127 -15.46 1.95 -0.50
N ALA A 128 -14.52 2.66 0.08
CA ALA A 128 -14.37 4.10 -0.12
C ALA A 128 -13.83 4.47 -1.51
N VAL A 129 -13.03 3.60 -2.13
CA VAL A 129 -12.45 3.82 -3.46
C VAL A 129 -13.29 3.21 -4.60
N GLU A 130 -14.61 3.22 -4.43
CA GLU A 130 -15.59 2.74 -5.44
C GLU A 130 -15.44 1.26 -5.83
N LEU A 131 -14.79 0.45 -4.99
CA LEU A 131 -14.59 -0.98 -5.21
C LEU A 131 -15.40 -1.83 -4.21
N ALA A 132 -16.56 -1.33 -3.77
CA ALA A 132 -17.39 -1.98 -2.74
C ALA A 132 -17.77 -3.43 -3.07
N HIS A 133 -17.91 -3.79 -4.36
CA HIS A 133 -18.15 -5.16 -4.82
C HIS A 133 -16.99 -6.13 -4.49
N LEU A 134 -15.78 -5.63 -4.28
CA LEU A 134 -14.61 -6.40 -3.86
C LEU A 134 -14.44 -6.46 -2.34
N GLY A 135 -15.33 -5.83 -1.55
CA GLY A 135 -15.27 -5.88 -0.10
C GLY A 135 -15.36 -7.30 0.47
N GLY A 136 -16.20 -8.15 -0.12
CA GLY A 136 -16.32 -9.56 0.26
C GLY A 136 -15.05 -10.37 -0.03
N LEU A 137 -14.47 -10.19 -1.22
CA LEU A 137 -13.18 -10.80 -1.60
C LEU A 137 -12.07 -10.35 -0.64
N THR A 138 -11.95 -9.05 -0.42
CA THR A 138 -10.94 -8.44 0.47
C THR A 138 -11.02 -9.02 1.86
N ASN A 139 -12.21 -9.08 2.44
CA ASN A 139 -12.43 -9.66 3.76
C ASN A 139 -12.07 -11.16 3.79
N ALA A 140 -12.52 -11.93 2.80
CA ALA A 140 -12.28 -13.38 2.77
C ALA A 140 -10.79 -13.71 2.65
N VAL A 141 -10.05 -13.00 1.78
CA VAL A 141 -8.60 -13.19 1.60
C VAL A 141 -7.84 -12.80 2.86
N LEU A 142 -8.08 -11.59 3.39
CA LEU A 142 -7.33 -11.10 4.54
C LEU A 142 -7.64 -11.87 5.83
N ARG A 143 -8.86 -12.40 6.00
CA ARG A 143 -9.18 -13.27 7.14
C ARG A 143 -8.46 -14.61 7.10
N LYS A 144 -8.25 -15.18 5.91
CA LYS A 144 -7.45 -16.42 5.76
C LYS A 144 -5.99 -16.16 6.13
N ILE A 145 -5.42 -15.07 5.60
CA ILE A 145 -4.04 -14.67 5.92
C ILE A 145 -3.89 -14.34 7.42
N ALA A 146 -4.88 -13.66 8.01
CA ALA A 146 -4.89 -13.33 9.43
C ALA A 146 -4.88 -14.58 10.33
N ALA A 147 -5.55 -15.66 9.92
CA ALA A 147 -5.54 -16.92 10.67
C ALA A 147 -4.15 -17.60 10.68
N GLU A 148 -3.31 -17.30 9.69
CA GLU A 148 -1.95 -17.83 9.55
C GLU A 148 -0.88 -16.79 9.95
N ALA A 149 -1.28 -15.63 10.49
CA ALA A 149 -0.40 -14.48 10.66
C ALA A 149 0.83 -14.78 11.52
N GLU A 150 0.68 -15.52 12.63
CA GLU A 150 1.81 -15.84 13.50
C GLU A 150 2.84 -16.76 12.81
N THR A 151 2.37 -17.76 12.05
CA THR A 151 3.22 -18.62 11.24
C THR A 151 3.94 -17.82 10.16
N LEU A 152 3.24 -16.89 9.50
CA LEU A 152 3.82 -16.03 8.47
C LEU A 152 4.85 -15.04 9.03
N LYS A 153 4.60 -14.46 10.21
CA LYS A 153 5.54 -13.58 10.92
C LYS A 153 6.81 -14.30 11.38
N ALA A 154 6.70 -15.59 11.69
CA ALA A 154 7.84 -16.42 12.10
C ALA A 154 8.73 -16.85 10.93
N ARG A 155 8.32 -16.62 9.67
CA ARG A 155 9.15 -16.93 8.51
C ARG A 155 10.36 -15.98 8.47
N PRO A 156 11.56 -16.48 8.12
CA PRO A 156 12.69 -15.62 7.83
C PRO A 156 12.31 -14.63 6.73
N ALA A 157 12.75 -13.37 6.88
CA ALA A 157 12.60 -12.39 5.82
C ALA A 157 13.33 -12.87 4.56
N ASP A 158 12.64 -12.84 3.42
CA ASP A 158 13.21 -13.21 2.14
C ASP A 158 13.53 -11.93 1.35
N ALA A 159 14.75 -11.43 1.52
CA ALA A 159 15.22 -10.24 0.81
C ALA A 159 15.21 -10.43 -0.72
N TRP A 160 15.42 -11.67 -1.19
CA TRP A 160 15.46 -11.98 -2.62
C TRP A 160 14.08 -11.91 -3.27
N ALA A 161 13.02 -12.25 -2.53
CA ALA A 161 11.65 -12.12 -3.03
C ALA A 161 11.32 -10.67 -3.44
N ASN A 162 11.93 -9.67 -2.79
CA ASN A 162 11.67 -8.26 -3.04
C ASN A 162 12.51 -7.65 -4.17
N LEU A 163 13.41 -8.42 -4.78
CA LEU A 163 14.25 -7.95 -5.87
C LEU A 163 13.67 -8.37 -7.23
N PRO A 164 13.65 -7.48 -8.24
CA PRO A 164 13.32 -7.90 -9.58
C PRO A 164 14.40 -8.86 -10.11
N THR A 165 13.99 -9.84 -10.92
CA THR A 165 14.86 -10.93 -11.38
C THR A 165 16.15 -10.46 -12.04
N TRP A 166 16.10 -9.35 -12.79
CA TRP A 166 17.28 -8.80 -13.45
C TRP A 166 18.32 -8.30 -12.43
N LEU A 167 17.88 -7.66 -11.35
CA LEU A 167 18.76 -7.12 -10.32
C LEU A 167 19.31 -8.24 -9.44
N ALA A 168 18.47 -9.21 -9.09
CA ALA A 168 18.91 -10.39 -8.35
C ALA A 168 20.00 -11.15 -9.12
N ARG A 169 19.87 -11.27 -10.45
CA ARG A 169 20.89 -11.88 -11.31
C ARG A 169 22.17 -11.06 -11.34
N ALA A 170 22.08 -9.74 -11.50
CA ALA A 170 23.24 -8.85 -11.51
C ALA A 170 24.03 -8.95 -10.20
N ILE A 171 23.35 -8.85 -9.05
CA ILE A 171 24.01 -8.95 -7.73
C ILE A 171 24.75 -10.27 -7.57
N ARG A 172 24.14 -11.39 -7.96
CA ARG A 172 24.77 -12.72 -7.87
C ARG A 172 25.95 -12.91 -8.83
N ALA A 173 25.94 -12.21 -9.97
CA ALA A 173 27.03 -12.26 -10.93
C ALA A 173 28.22 -11.41 -10.50
N ASP A 174 27.96 -10.19 -10.01
CA ASP A 174 29.00 -9.21 -9.71
C ASP A 174 29.60 -9.39 -8.30
N TRP A 175 28.80 -9.87 -7.32
CA TRP A 175 29.19 -10.05 -5.92
C TRP A 175 28.70 -11.40 -5.35
N PRO A 176 29.16 -12.55 -5.88
CA PRO A 176 28.65 -13.87 -5.47
C PRO A 176 28.81 -14.14 -3.98
N ASP A 177 29.96 -13.77 -3.38
CA ASP A 177 30.26 -14.03 -1.97
C ASP A 177 29.53 -13.08 -1.01
N GLN A 178 29.10 -11.90 -1.49
CA GLN A 178 28.38 -10.89 -0.70
C GLN A 178 26.89 -10.80 -1.05
N ALA A 179 26.41 -11.62 -1.98
CA ALA A 179 25.09 -11.50 -2.58
C ALA A 179 23.96 -11.43 -1.54
N ASP A 180 23.99 -12.33 -0.55
CA ASP A 180 22.99 -12.36 0.53
C ASP A 180 23.08 -11.13 1.45
N ALA A 181 24.29 -10.68 1.76
CA ALA A 181 24.50 -9.48 2.57
C ALA A 181 24.01 -8.21 1.85
N VAL A 182 24.27 -8.11 0.55
CA VAL A 182 23.77 -7.02 -0.30
C VAL A 182 22.25 -7.05 -0.33
N ALA A 183 21.63 -8.20 -0.62
CA ALA A 183 20.17 -8.33 -0.64
C ALA A 183 19.55 -7.94 0.72
N ALA A 184 20.10 -8.45 1.82
CA ALA A 184 19.64 -8.12 3.17
C ALA A 184 19.77 -6.62 3.48
N SER A 185 20.85 -5.95 3.02
CA SER A 185 21.05 -4.53 3.24
C SER A 185 19.97 -3.65 2.61
N LEU A 186 19.45 -4.04 1.44
CA LEU A 186 18.38 -3.33 0.73
C LEU A 186 17.04 -3.36 1.48
N MET A 187 16.88 -4.29 2.42
CA MET A 187 15.70 -4.40 3.28
C MET A 187 15.81 -3.56 4.56
N MET A 188 17.00 -3.03 4.87
CA MET A 188 17.17 -2.19 6.05
C MET A 188 16.67 -0.77 5.80
N THR A 189 16.31 -0.08 6.89
CA THR A 189 16.02 1.36 6.81
C THR A 189 17.32 2.10 6.57
N PRO A 190 17.42 2.93 5.52
CA PRO A 190 18.65 3.65 5.24
C PRO A 190 18.98 4.59 6.42
N PRO A 191 20.25 4.67 6.83
CA PRO A 191 20.67 5.62 7.85
C PRO A 191 20.50 7.06 7.35
N LEU A 192 20.43 8.02 8.28
CA LEU A 192 20.47 9.43 7.95
C LEU A 192 21.93 9.89 7.88
N ASP A 193 22.42 10.09 6.67
CA ASP A 193 23.76 10.63 6.44
C ASP A 193 23.71 12.16 6.50
N LEU A 194 24.48 12.75 7.43
CA LEU A 194 24.63 14.19 7.57
C LEU A 194 26.07 14.58 7.27
N SER A 195 26.26 15.60 6.45
CA SER A 195 27.57 16.20 6.18
C SER A 195 27.48 17.69 6.48
N LEU A 196 28.50 18.23 7.15
CA LEU A 196 28.58 19.66 7.41
C LEU A 196 28.73 20.41 6.08
N LYS A 197 28.02 21.52 5.94
CA LYS A 197 28.20 22.40 4.80
C LYS A 197 29.61 22.97 4.87
N ASN A 198 30.44 22.68 3.86
CA ASN A 198 31.76 23.28 3.76
C ASN A 198 31.59 24.78 3.54
N THR A 199 31.78 25.56 4.61
CA THR A 199 31.79 27.02 4.59
C THR A 199 33.24 27.39 4.38
N GLY A 200 33.70 27.33 3.13
CA GLY A 200 35.07 27.67 2.77
C GLY A 200 35.43 29.04 3.34
N GLY A 201 36.34 29.05 4.29
CA GLY A 201 37.08 30.21 4.75
C GLY A 201 38.53 30.00 4.36
N ASP A 202 38.82 30.29 3.09
CA ASP A 202 40.08 30.78 2.55
C ASP A 202 39.73 31.75 1.42
#